data_AF-A0A9D6E1Q8-F1
#
_entry.id   AF-A0A9D6E1Q8-F1
#
_cell.length_a   1.000
_cell.length_b   1.000
_cell.length_c   1.000
_cell.angle_alpha   90.00
_cell.angle_beta   90.00
_cell.angle_gamma   90.00
#
_symmetry.space_group_name_H-M   'P 1'
#
loop_
_entity.id
_entity.type
_entity.pdbx_description
1 polymer ?
#
loop_
_entity_poly.entity_id
_entity_poly.type
_entity_poly.pdbx_seq_one_letter_code
_entity_poly.pdbx_strand_id
1 'polypeptide(L)'
;MKRIVQIAMAVILLNLLPACAPEKKPETKMPETGLTETPTTESRTTSKKKFPQDKGPTKINMSGYPEQYKEGHELFMGKCKKCHTIARPIWSKFQGEQWDAYTRKMMRKPGCPVTPEDQPKISEFLKYDHKVREKEIGEFWKKLEGK
;
A
#
# COMPACT_ATOMS: atom_id res chain seq x y z
N MET A 1 -4.55 -54.98 29.90
CA MET A 1 -3.29 -55.62 30.33
C MET A 1 -2.13 -54.89 29.68
N LYS A 2 -1.13 -54.52 30.47
CA LYS A 2 0.04 -53.69 30.14
C LYS A 2 1.02 -54.43 29.23
N ARG A 3 1.63 -53.77 28.24
CA ARG A 3 3.05 -53.98 27.87
C ARG A 3 3.71 -52.67 27.43
N ILE A 4 4.71 -52.31 28.22
CA ILE A 4 5.71 -51.26 28.08
C ILE A 4 6.93 -51.90 27.43
N VAL A 5 7.56 -51.29 26.42
CA VAL A 5 8.98 -51.41 26.05
C VAL A 5 9.34 -50.11 25.29
N GLN A 6 9.85 -49.06 25.94
CA GLN A 6 11.26 -48.73 26.17
C GLN A 6 12.19 -48.65 24.93
N ILE A 7 12.58 -47.40 24.66
CA ILE A 7 13.96 -46.90 24.44
C ILE A 7 14.68 -47.28 23.14
N ALA A 8 14.94 -46.27 22.31
CA ALA A 8 16.26 -46.07 21.72
C ALA A 8 16.53 -44.56 21.59
N MET A 9 17.38 -44.05 22.48
CA MET A 9 18.16 -42.83 22.30
C MET A 9 19.25 -43.10 21.25
N ALA A 10 19.35 -42.27 20.22
CA ALA A 10 20.62 -41.98 19.55
C ALA A 10 20.47 -40.69 18.72
N VAL A 11 20.99 -39.57 19.20
CA VAL A 11 22.34 -39.04 18.91
C VAL A 11 22.33 -38.09 17.70
N ILE A 12 22.26 -36.80 18.04
CA ILE A 12 23.16 -35.74 17.57
C ILE A 12 23.38 -35.67 16.05
N LEU A 13 22.67 -34.74 15.41
CA LEU A 13 23.31 -33.83 14.46
C LEU A 13 22.90 -32.41 14.82
N LEU A 14 23.75 -31.81 15.65
CA LEU A 14 23.81 -30.38 15.93
C LEU A 14 24.18 -29.70 14.61
N ASN A 15 23.19 -29.31 13.82
CA ASN A 15 23.39 -28.49 12.64
C ASN A 15 23.83 -27.09 13.10
N LEU A 16 25.15 -26.87 13.06
CA LEU A 16 25.77 -25.55 13.07
C LEU A 16 25.32 -24.79 11.83
N LEU A 17 24.22 -24.07 11.96
CA LEU A 17 23.94 -22.93 11.10
C LEU A 17 24.94 -21.82 11.46
N PRO A 18 25.73 -21.30 10.50
CA PRO A 18 26.51 -20.10 10.75
C PRO A 18 25.53 -18.96 11.06
N ALA A 19 25.65 -18.41 12.26
CA ALA A 19 24.98 -17.17 12.64
C ALA A 19 25.34 -16.11 11.60
N CYS A 20 24.29 -15.61 10.93
CA CYS A 20 24.37 -14.39 10.12
C CYS A 20 24.80 -13.27 11.06
N ALA A 21 26.05 -12.85 10.98
CA ALA A 21 26.58 -11.74 11.75
C ALA A 21 25.87 -10.45 11.30
N PRO A 22 25.40 -9.59 12.22
CA PRO A 22 25.01 -8.24 11.85
C PRO A 22 26.26 -7.47 11.42
N GLU A 23 26.25 -6.99 10.18
CA GLU A 23 27.24 -6.09 9.63
C GLU A 23 27.38 -4.86 10.53
N LYS A 24 28.55 -4.70 11.16
CA LYS A 24 28.93 -3.44 11.79
C LYS A 24 29.25 -2.46 10.66
N LYS A 25 28.25 -1.69 10.26
CA LYS A 25 28.43 -0.51 9.41
C LYS A 25 29.47 0.40 10.07
N PRO A 26 30.56 0.78 9.39
CA PRO A 26 31.47 1.78 9.93
C PRO A 26 30.73 3.11 10.06
N GLU A 27 30.70 3.67 11.27
CA GLU A 27 30.27 5.03 11.54
C GLU A 27 31.24 6.00 10.86
N THR A 28 30.89 6.42 9.65
CA THR A 28 31.46 7.62 9.06
C THR A 28 30.88 8.81 9.79
N LYS A 29 31.70 9.40 10.67
CA LYS A 29 31.53 10.72 11.26
C LYS A 29 31.24 11.74 10.16
N MET A 30 29.97 12.13 10.04
CA MET A 30 29.59 13.28 9.21
C MET A 30 30.12 14.55 9.88
N PRO A 31 30.78 15.46 9.15
CA PRO A 31 31.11 16.76 9.68
C PRO A 31 29.83 17.58 9.89
N GLU A 32 29.62 18.04 11.12
CA GLU A 32 28.70 19.12 11.44
C GLU A 32 29.21 20.41 10.79
N THR A 33 28.59 20.81 9.68
CA THR A 33 28.75 22.16 9.15
C THR A 33 27.40 22.73 8.78
N GLY A 34 26.96 23.68 9.61
CA GLY A 34 26.40 24.93 9.13
C GLY A 34 24.99 24.89 8.55
N LEU A 35 24.02 25.20 9.42
CA LEU A 35 22.79 25.87 9.04
C LEU A 35 23.10 27.14 8.23
N THR A 36 22.61 27.20 6.99
CA THR A 36 22.05 28.43 6.42
C THR A 36 20.76 28.07 5.69
N GLU A 37 19.67 28.46 6.31
CA GLU A 37 18.33 28.41 5.73
C GLU A 37 18.26 29.38 4.56
N THR A 38 17.88 28.87 3.39
CA THR A 38 17.22 29.67 2.36
C THR A 38 15.86 29.02 2.08
N PRO A 39 14.74 29.74 2.28
CA PRO A 39 13.43 29.23 1.93
C PRO A 39 13.24 29.46 0.42
N THR A 40 13.72 28.53 -0.41
CA THR A 40 13.34 28.53 -1.82
C THR A 40 11.92 27.98 -1.91
N THR A 41 10.97 28.88 -1.66
CA THR A 41 9.56 28.74 -2.04
C THR A 41 9.49 28.81 -3.56
N GLU A 42 9.85 27.71 -4.22
CA GLU A 42 9.43 27.46 -5.58
C GLU A 42 8.40 26.33 -5.54
N SER A 43 7.19 26.71 -5.15
CA SER A 43 5.98 25.98 -5.50
C SER A 43 5.95 25.89 -7.03
N ARG A 44 6.54 24.83 -7.57
CA ARG A 44 6.39 24.43 -8.96
C ARG A 44 4.90 24.20 -9.18
N THR A 45 4.22 25.22 -9.69
CA THR A 45 2.83 25.14 -10.13
C THR A 45 2.79 24.27 -11.38
N THR A 46 2.92 22.96 -11.20
CA THR A 46 2.61 21.99 -12.23
C THR A 46 1.11 22.10 -12.46
N SER A 47 0.69 22.58 -13.63
CA SER A 47 -0.71 22.56 -14.07
C SER A 47 -1.30 21.19 -13.75
N LYS A 48 -2.25 21.17 -12.81
CA LYS A 48 -2.80 19.94 -12.24
C LYS A 48 -3.54 19.20 -13.34
N LYS A 49 -2.93 18.16 -13.90
CA LYS A 49 -3.57 17.28 -14.89
C LYS A 49 -4.95 16.89 -14.35
N LYS A 50 -6.01 17.18 -15.11
CA LYS A 50 -7.39 16.80 -14.77
C LYS A 50 -7.60 15.34 -15.12
N PHE A 51 -8.12 14.57 -14.18
CA PHE A 51 -8.44 13.15 -14.38
C PHE A 51 -9.96 12.96 -14.32
N PRO A 52 -10.60 12.24 -15.25
CA PRO A 52 -12.05 12.04 -15.24
C PRO A 52 -12.58 11.43 -13.94
N GLN A 53 -11.80 10.54 -13.34
CA GLN A 53 -12.11 9.88 -12.06
C GLN A 53 -12.31 10.88 -10.92
N ASP A 54 -11.66 12.05 -10.99
CA ASP A 54 -11.76 13.08 -9.95
C ASP A 54 -13.17 13.69 -9.85
N LYS A 55 -14.06 13.41 -10.82
CA LYS A 55 -15.48 13.81 -10.80
C LYS A 55 -16.37 12.89 -9.96
N GLY A 56 -15.87 11.71 -9.56
CA GLY A 56 -16.64 10.77 -8.78
C GLY A 56 -16.72 11.16 -7.29
N PRO A 57 -17.73 10.66 -6.55
CA PRO A 57 -17.81 10.81 -5.10
C PRO A 57 -16.55 10.35 -4.36
N THR A 58 -16.23 10.99 -3.24
CA THR A 58 -15.06 10.64 -2.40
C THR A 58 -15.38 9.70 -1.24
N LYS A 59 -16.65 9.28 -1.13
CA LYS A 59 -17.15 8.38 -0.10
C LYS A 59 -17.82 7.18 -0.78
N ILE A 60 -17.67 6.02 -0.17
CA ILE A 60 -18.29 4.76 -0.59
C ILE A 60 -19.04 4.14 0.60
N ASN A 61 -20.07 3.34 0.32
CA ASN A 61 -20.75 2.56 1.36
C ASN A 61 -20.04 1.22 1.57
N MET A 62 -19.63 0.95 2.81
CA MET A 62 -18.88 -0.25 3.19
C MET A 62 -19.53 -1.05 4.32
N SER A 63 -20.80 -0.80 4.60
CA SER A 63 -21.54 -1.48 5.68
C SER A 63 -21.46 -3.01 5.61
N GLY A 64 -21.38 -3.58 4.40
CA GLY A 64 -21.25 -5.03 4.17
C GLY A 64 -19.83 -5.55 3.99
N TYR A 65 -18.78 -4.74 4.17
CA TYR A 65 -17.41 -5.19 3.89
C TYR A 65 -16.87 -6.05 5.05
N PRO A 66 -16.15 -7.15 4.76
CA PRO A 66 -15.33 -7.86 5.74
C PRO A 66 -14.29 -6.94 6.40
N GLU A 67 -13.93 -7.26 7.66
CA GLU A 67 -13.08 -6.38 8.49
C GLU A 67 -11.70 -6.09 7.86
N GLN A 68 -11.05 -7.10 7.28
CA GLN A 68 -9.78 -6.94 6.57
C GLN A 68 -9.81 -5.85 5.48
N TYR A 69 -10.95 -5.66 4.79
CA TYR A 69 -11.09 -4.63 3.76
C TYR A 69 -11.45 -3.26 4.34
N LYS A 70 -12.04 -3.22 5.54
CA LYS A 70 -12.24 -1.97 6.27
C LYS A 70 -10.91 -1.41 6.77
N GLU A 71 -10.04 -2.25 7.33
CA GLU A 71 -8.67 -1.85 7.71
C GLU A 71 -7.89 -1.31 6.50
N GLY A 72 -7.95 -2.01 5.37
CA GLY A 72 -7.33 -1.56 4.12
C GLY A 72 -7.86 -0.22 3.63
N HIS A 73 -9.17 0.02 3.76
CA HIS A 73 -9.80 1.30 3.44
C HIS A 73 -9.36 2.43 4.38
N GLU A 74 -9.22 2.18 5.68
CA GLU A 74 -8.74 3.20 6.63
C GLU A 74 -7.33 3.66 6.30
N LEU A 75 -6.42 2.71 6.01
CA LEU A 75 -5.07 3.01 5.52
C LEU A 75 -5.12 3.82 4.22
N PHE A 76 -5.95 3.40 3.28
CA PHE A 76 -6.16 4.06 2.00
C PHE A 76 -6.64 5.52 2.19
N MET A 77 -7.64 5.76 3.04
CA MET A 77 -8.17 7.10 3.34
C MET A 77 -7.16 7.98 4.10
N GLY A 78 -6.34 7.39 4.96
CA GLY A 78 -5.28 8.10 5.69
C GLY A 78 -4.12 8.55 4.79
N LYS A 79 -3.73 7.70 3.84
CA LYS A 79 -2.47 7.83 3.09
C LYS A 79 -2.65 8.29 1.65
N CYS A 80 -3.63 7.76 0.91
CA CYS A 80 -3.75 8.02 -0.53
C CYS A 80 -4.34 9.41 -0.87
N LYS A 81 -5.01 10.08 0.08
CA LYS A 81 -5.55 11.44 -0.11
C LYS A 81 -4.49 12.56 -0.11
N LYS A 82 -3.25 12.26 0.26
CA LYS A 82 -2.21 13.28 0.49
C LYS A 82 -1.80 14.03 -0.78
N CYS A 83 -1.82 13.35 -1.93
CA CYS A 83 -1.33 13.92 -3.19
C CYS A 83 -2.46 14.24 -4.19
N HIS A 84 -3.59 13.54 -4.10
CA HIS A 84 -4.75 13.74 -4.98
C HIS A 84 -6.04 13.26 -4.33
N THR A 85 -7.18 13.53 -4.97
CA THR A 85 -8.48 13.06 -4.49
C THR A 85 -8.53 11.53 -4.42
N ILE A 86 -9.25 11.04 -3.42
CA ILE A 86 -9.59 9.62 -3.23
C ILE A 86 -10.43 9.07 -4.38
N ALA A 87 -11.22 9.93 -5.02
CA ALA A 87 -12.04 9.54 -6.16
C ALA A 87 -11.18 8.93 -7.30
N ARG A 88 -9.92 9.36 -7.44
CA ARG A 88 -9.06 8.93 -8.54
C ARG A 88 -8.83 7.41 -8.61
N PRO A 89 -8.40 6.75 -7.53
CA PRO A 89 -8.35 5.29 -7.48
C PRO A 89 -9.74 4.65 -7.37
N ILE A 90 -10.65 5.15 -6.52
CA ILE A 90 -11.99 4.55 -6.29
C ILE A 90 -12.84 4.41 -7.56
N TRP A 91 -12.66 5.31 -8.54
CA TRP A 91 -13.40 5.30 -9.81
C TRP A 91 -12.52 4.91 -11.01
N SER A 92 -11.33 4.34 -10.77
CA SER A 92 -10.47 3.88 -11.85
C SER A 92 -11.04 2.64 -12.56
N LYS A 93 -10.54 2.36 -13.76
CA LYS A 93 -10.85 1.13 -14.51
C LYS A 93 -9.87 -0.03 -14.19
N PHE A 94 -9.04 0.08 -13.14
CA PHE A 94 -8.09 -0.97 -12.80
C PHE A 94 -8.78 -2.16 -12.14
N GLN A 95 -8.33 -3.37 -12.49
CA GLN A 95 -8.88 -4.63 -12.04
C GLN A 95 -7.78 -5.57 -11.55
N GLY A 96 -8.11 -6.41 -10.56
CA GLY A 96 -7.22 -7.48 -10.10
C GLY A 96 -5.79 -7.03 -9.79
N GLU A 97 -4.81 -7.71 -10.35
CA GLU A 97 -3.37 -7.46 -10.10
C GLU A 97 -2.87 -6.11 -10.61
N GLN A 98 -3.62 -5.43 -11.48
CA GLN A 98 -3.28 -4.06 -11.91
C GLN A 98 -3.17 -3.11 -10.72
N TRP A 99 -3.92 -3.37 -9.66
CA TRP A 99 -3.87 -2.60 -8.42
C TRP A 99 -2.53 -2.70 -7.68
N ASP A 100 -1.88 -3.86 -7.71
CA ASP A 100 -0.60 -4.05 -7.04
C ASP A 100 0.49 -3.25 -7.74
N ALA A 101 0.56 -3.34 -9.06
CA ALA A 101 1.49 -2.56 -9.86
C ALA A 101 1.23 -1.06 -9.71
N TYR A 102 -0.05 -0.65 -9.68
CA TYR A 102 -0.41 0.77 -9.59
C TYR A 102 -0.11 1.38 -8.22
N THR A 103 -0.42 0.68 -7.13
CA THR A 103 -0.10 1.16 -5.77
C THR A 103 1.41 1.24 -5.55
N ARG A 104 2.19 0.24 -6.02
CA ARG A 104 3.66 0.31 -6.03
C ARG A 104 4.20 1.50 -6.84
N LYS A 105 3.56 1.85 -7.96
CA LYS A 105 3.91 3.05 -8.73
C LYS A 105 3.71 4.33 -7.91
N MET A 106 2.68 4.40 -7.08
CA MET A 106 2.44 5.57 -6.20
C MET A 106 3.47 5.64 -5.07
N MET A 107 3.88 4.51 -4.49
CA MET A 107 4.92 4.47 -3.45
C MET A 107 6.26 5.06 -3.93
N ARG A 108 6.59 4.90 -5.22
CA ARG A 108 7.81 5.47 -5.81
C ARG A 108 7.75 6.99 -6.00
N LYS A 109 6.62 7.65 -5.69
CA LYS A 109 6.51 9.10 -5.77
C LYS A 109 7.13 9.74 -4.51
N PRO A 110 7.95 10.80 -4.67
CA PRO A 110 8.52 11.51 -3.53
C PRO A 110 7.43 11.96 -2.56
N GLY A 111 7.65 11.73 -1.26
CA GLY A 111 6.72 12.10 -0.20
C GLY A 111 5.46 11.23 -0.06
N CYS A 112 5.37 10.10 -0.78
CA CYS A 112 4.28 9.15 -0.59
C CYS A 112 4.39 8.45 0.77
N PRO A 113 3.36 8.50 1.65
CA PRO A 113 3.43 7.92 3.00
C PRO A 113 3.08 6.42 3.05
N VAL A 114 2.90 5.76 1.89
CA VAL A 114 2.54 4.34 1.80
C VAL A 114 3.79 3.48 1.96
N THR A 115 3.82 2.64 2.98
CA THR A 115 4.91 1.70 3.30
C THR A 115 4.75 0.37 2.57
N PRO A 116 5.79 -0.48 2.51
CA PRO A 116 5.68 -1.85 2.01
C PRO A 116 4.61 -2.70 2.72
N GLU A 117 4.35 -2.44 4.00
CA GLU A 117 3.36 -3.15 4.80
C GLU A 117 1.93 -2.67 4.53
N ASP A 118 1.75 -1.38 4.20
CA ASP A 118 0.44 -0.83 3.84
C ASP A 118 -0.03 -1.29 2.45
N GLN A 119 0.91 -1.39 1.50
CA GLN A 119 0.62 -1.62 0.09
C GLN A 119 -0.29 -2.81 -0.16
N PRO A 120 -0.02 -4.03 0.38
CA PRO A 120 -0.89 -5.18 0.14
C PRO A 120 -2.30 -4.97 0.71
N LYS A 121 -2.45 -4.39 1.91
CA LYS A 121 -3.76 -4.11 2.52
C LYS A 121 -4.58 -3.13 1.69
N ILE A 122 -3.93 -2.06 1.20
CA ILE A 122 -4.56 -1.06 0.34
C ILE A 122 -4.95 -1.68 -1.02
N SER A 123 -4.07 -2.46 -1.64
CA SER A 123 -4.37 -3.06 -2.95
C SER A 123 -5.44 -4.14 -2.86
N GLU A 124 -5.48 -4.93 -1.79
CA GLU A 124 -6.55 -5.90 -1.52
C GLU A 124 -7.90 -5.23 -1.33
N PHE A 125 -7.96 -4.13 -0.56
CA PHE A 125 -9.16 -3.31 -0.47
C PHE A 125 -9.61 -2.82 -1.86
N LEU A 126 -8.72 -2.24 -2.67
CA LEU A 126 -9.08 -1.71 -3.99
C LEU A 126 -9.57 -2.79 -4.96
N LYS A 127 -8.96 -3.99 -4.90
CA LYS A 127 -9.41 -5.16 -5.66
C LYS A 127 -10.81 -5.60 -5.25
N TYR A 128 -11.05 -5.69 -3.94
CA TYR A 128 -12.35 -6.12 -3.40
C TYR A 128 -13.43 -5.08 -3.70
N ASP A 129 -13.15 -3.81 -3.45
CA ASP A 129 -14.04 -2.69 -3.72
C ASP A 129 -14.45 -2.62 -5.19
N HIS A 130 -13.49 -2.77 -6.11
CA HIS A 130 -13.80 -2.81 -7.55
C HIS A 130 -14.75 -3.97 -7.89
N LYS A 131 -14.58 -5.15 -7.29
CA LYS A 131 -15.49 -6.29 -7.52
C LYS A 131 -16.89 -6.01 -6.98
N VAL A 132 -17.01 -5.47 -5.77
CA VAL A 132 -18.31 -5.17 -5.15
C VAL A 132 -19.06 -4.08 -5.90
N ARG A 133 -18.35 -3.04 -6.36
CA ARG A 133 -18.92 -1.86 -7.01
C ARG A 133 -18.75 -1.84 -8.53
N GLU A 134 -18.47 -2.98 -9.16
CA GLU A 134 -18.19 -3.05 -10.61
C GLU A 134 -19.29 -2.38 -11.44
N LYS A 135 -20.55 -2.66 -11.11
CA LYS A 135 -21.70 -2.04 -11.77
C LYS A 135 -21.73 -0.52 -11.61
N GLU A 136 -21.53 -0.03 -10.38
CA GLU A 136 -21.53 1.41 -10.08
C GLU A 136 -20.38 2.14 -10.80
N ILE A 137 -19.19 1.54 -10.83
CA ILE A 137 -18.04 2.05 -11.59
C ILE A 137 -18.36 2.06 -13.08
N GLY A 138 -18.98 1.01 -13.61
CA GLY A 138 -19.42 0.94 -15.00
C GLY A 138 -20.42 2.05 -15.37
N GLU A 139 -21.43 2.27 -14.54
CA GLU A 139 -22.42 3.34 -14.71
C GLU A 139 -21.79 4.74 -14.65
N PHE A 140 -20.83 4.95 -13.73
CA PHE A 140 -20.05 6.19 -13.66
C PHE A 140 -19.36 6.50 -14.99
N TRP A 141 -18.71 5.50 -15.59
CA TRP A 141 -18.00 5.69 -16.87
C TRP A 141 -18.94 5.86 -18.05
N LYS A 142 -20.06 5.11 -18.11
CA LYS A 142 -21.09 5.33 -19.15
C LYS A 142 -21.60 6.76 -19.15
N LYS A 143 -21.95 7.27 -17.97
CA LYS A 143 -22.40 8.65 -17.79
C LYS A 143 -21.36 9.68 -18.24
N LEU A 144 -20.09 9.46 -17.92
CA LEU A 144 -19.01 10.37 -18.35
C LEU A 144 -18.72 10.31 -19.85
N GLU A 145 -18.92 9.15 -20.47
CA GLU A 145 -18.72 8.93 -21.91
C GLU A 145 -19.95 9.31 -22.75
N GLY A 146 -21.06 9.69 -22.12
CA GLY A 146 -22.31 10.04 -22.80
C GLY A 146 -23.04 8.84 -23.40
N LYS A 147 -22.91 7.67 -22.76
CA LYS A 147 -23.51 6.40 -23.17
C LYS A 147 -24.64 5.97 -22.24
#